data_AF-A0A7X8XQH7-F1
#
_entry.id   AF-A0A7X8XQH7-F1
#
_cell.length_a   1.000
_cell.length_b   1.000
_cell.length_c   1.000
_cell.angle_alpha   90.00
_cell.angle_beta   90.00
_cell.angle_gamma   90.00
#
_symmetry.space_group_name_H-M   'P 1'
#
loop_
_entity.id
_entity.type
_entity.pdbx_description
1 polymer ?
#
loop_
_entity_poly.entity_id
_entity_poly.type
_entity_poly.pdbx_seq_one_letter_code
_entity_poly.pdbx_strand_id
1 'polypeptide(L)'
;MPTIFDGHNDSLTRLHPPGAPSRGNFLECLEEGHLDLPRAREGGLGGGLFAIFIEELRHEEDEQIFLQSRSDRFPLMPPPLDSTRALEGTLEVAGRLFAIERESEGTFRLVREARELEWCLQHGVFAAVMHLEGAEALDPDLRRLEFLYGAGLRSLGLVWSRPN
;
A
#
# COMPACT_ATOMS: atom_id res chain seq x y z
N MET A 1 17.22 19.37 7.50
CA MET A 1 15.82 19.21 7.94
C MET A 1 15.68 17.82 8.57
N PRO A 2 14.76 17.59 9.51
CA PRO A 2 14.53 16.24 10.03
C PRO A 2 14.04 15.32 8.91
N THR A 3 14.45 14.05 8.96
CA THR A 3 13.92 13.00 8.06
C THR A 3 12.44 12.78 8.36
N ILE A 4 11.60 12.79 7.33
CA ILE A 4 10.15 12.56 7.47
C ILE A 4 9.89 11.06 7.33
N PHE A 5 9.04 10.52 8.20
CA PHE A 5 8.45 9.21 8.03
C PHE A 5 6.94 9.38 7.85
N ASP A 6 6.42 8.94 6.71
CA ASP A 6 5.04 9.16 6.31
C ASP A 6 4.09 8.09 6.89
N GLY A 7 2.93 8.55 7.35
CA GLY A 7 1.95 7.70 8.03
C GLY A 7 1.10 6.85 7.09
N HIS A 8 0.99 7.21 5.80
CA HIS A 8 0.16 6.50 4.81
C HIS A 8 0.41 7.04 3.39
N ASN A 9 0.70 6.14 2.45
CA ASN A 9 0.62 6.45 1.02
C ASN A 9 0.10 5.27 0.20
N ASP A 10 -0.57 5.58 -0.90
CA ASP A 10 -1.11 4.61 -1.86
C ASP A 10 -0.20 4.38 -3.08
N SER A 11 1.01 4.95 -3.05
CA SER A 11 1.85 5.10 -4.25
C SER A 11 2.17 3.76 -4.90
N LEU A 12 2.42 2.72 -4.09
CA LEU A 12 2.72 1.40 -4.62
C LEU A 12 1.50 0.71 -5.25
N THR A 13 0.35 0.73 -4.60
CA THR A 13 -0.89 0.15 -5.14
C THR A 13 -1.30 0.86 -6.43
N ARG A 14 -1.12 2.19 -6.51
CA ARG A 14 -1.40 2.98 -7.72
C ARG A 14 -0.41 2.69 -8.84
N LEU A 15 0.85 2.46 -8.51
CA LEU A 15 1.90 2.11 -9.47
C LEU A 15 1.76 0.67 -9.98
N HIS A 16 1.32 -0.24 -9.13
CA HIS A 16 1.12 -1.66 -9.41
C HIS A 16 -0.33 -2.09 -9.11
N PRO A 17 -1.30 -1.63 -9.92
CA PRO A 17 -2.71 -1.96 -9.70
C PRO A 17 -2.95 -3.47 -9.86
N PRO A 18 -3.60 -4.13 -8.89
CA PRO A 18 -3.92 -5.55 -8.97
C PRO A 18 -4.68 -5.94 -10.25
N GLY A 19 -4.24 -6.99 -10.94
CA GLY A 19 -4.85 -7.46 -12.19
C GLY A 19 -4.66 -6.54 -13.40
N ALA A 20 -3.79 -5.52 -13.31
CA ALA A 20 -3.46 -4.62 -14.40
C ALA A 20 -1.94 -4.48 -14.57
N PRO A 21 -1.46 -4.02 -15.74
CA PRO A 21 -0.04 -3.79 -15.95
C PRO A 21 0.53 -2.75 -14.98
N SER A 22 1.79 -2.96 -14.58
CA SER A 22 2.55 -1.96 -13.84
C SER A 22 2.63 -0.65 -14.63
N ARG A 23 2.50 0.48 -13.94
CA ARG A 23 2.58 1.82 -14.52
C ARG A 23 3.98 2.44 -14.42
N GLY A 24 4.93 1.74 -13.81
CA GLY A 24 6.33 2.17 -13.70
C GLY A 24 7.11 1.38 -12.68
N ASN A 25 8.23 1.96 -12.24
CA ASN A 25 9.14 1.40 -11.24
C ASN A 25 9.38 2.45 -10.15
N PHE A 26 9.09 2.11 -8.89
CA PHE A 26 9.25 3.03 -7.75
C PHE A 26 10.69 3.51 -7.57
N LEU A 27 11.67 2.74 -8.03
CA LEU A 27 13.09 3.08 -7.93
C LEU A 27 13.54 4.16 -8.94
N GLU A 28 12.70 4.47 -9.93
CA GLU A 28 12.98 5.40 -11.02
C GLU A 28 12.18 6.70 -10.87
N CYS A 29 12.58 7.75 -11.59
CA CYS A 29 11.83 9.00 -11.63
C CYS A 29 10.60 8.82 -12.52
N LEU A 30 9.41 8.91 -11.93
CA LEU A 30 8.14 8.74 -12.64
C LEU A 30 7.69 10.07 -13.26
N GLU A 31 7.02 9.99 -14.42
CA GLU A 31 6.41 11.17 -15.07
C GLU A 31 5.18 11.70 -14.30
N GLU A 32 4.47 10.81 -13.60
CA GLU A 32 3.23 11.09 -12.87
C GLU A 32 3.27 10.57 -11.42
N GLY A 33 2.19 10.82 -10.67
CA GLY A 33 2.05 10.43 -9.27
C GLY A 33 2.74 11.40 -8.30
N HIS A 34 2.69 11.09 -7.01
CA HIS A 34 3.26 11.96 -5.96
C HIS A 34 4.58 11.46 -5.38
N LEU A 35 4.89 10.17 -5.54
CA LEU A 35 6.01 9.54 -4.84
C LEU A 35 6.70 8.49 -5.70
N ASP A 36 8.02 8.64 -5.79
CA ASP A 36 9.00 7.65 -6.19
C ASP A 36 10.29 7.87 -5.38
N LEU A 37 11.24 6.95 -5.46
CA LEU A 37 12.45 6.99 -4.66
C LEU A 37 13.31 8.25 -4.93
N PRO A 38 13.53 8.69 -6.19
CA PRO A 38 14.23 9.95 -6.45
C PRO A 38 13.57 11.17 -5.81
N ARG A 39 12.25 11.36 -5.98
CA ARG A 39 11.52 12.48 -5.37
C ARG A 39 11.47 12.39 -3.84
N ALA A 40 11.33 11.18 -3.29
CA ALA A 40 11.35 10.96 -1.85
C ALA A 40 12.68 11.45 -1.23
N ARG A 41 13.80 11.12 -1.89
CA ARG A 41 15.14 11.56 -1.46
C ARG A 41 15.31 13.07 -1.55
N GLU A 42 14.88 13.68 -2.66
CA GLU A 42 14.92 15.13 -2.83
C GLU A 42 14.08 15.86 -1.77
N GLY A 43 12.89 15.32 -1.45
CA GLY A 43 11.97 15.87 -0.47
C GLY A 43 12.30 15.56 1.01
N GLY A 44 13.34 14.76 1.29
CA GLY A 44 13.71 14.37 2.65
C GLY A 44 12.78 13.35 3.32
N LEU A 45 11.99 12.61 2.52
CA LEU A 45 11.18 11.49 3.00
C LEU A 45 12.05 10.24 3.13
N GLY A 46 12.20 9.73 4.35
CA GLY A 46 13.01 8.55 4.66
C GLY A 46 12.25 7.23 4.61
N GLY A 47 10.92 7.26 4.51
CA GLY A 47 10.10 6.06 4.49
C GLY A 47 8.63 6.32 4.78
N GLY A 48 7.82 5.27 4.81
CA GLY A 48 6.43 5.36 5.24
C GLY A 48 5.70 4.02 5.27
N LEU A 49 4.41 4.09 5.62
CA LEU A 49 3.48 2.97 5.50
C LEU A 49 2.98 2.88 4.07
N PHE A 50 3.26 1.75 3.41
CA PHE A 50 2.84 1.48 2.05
C PHE A 50 1.55 0.69 2.07
N ALA A 51 0.46 1.39 1.77
CA ALA A 51 -0.89 0.84 1.80
C ALA A 51 -1.11 -0.12 0.63
N ILE A 52 -1.57 -1.32 0.98
CA ILE A 52 -2.19 -2.27 0.08
C ILE A 52 -3.68 -2.06 0.19
N PHE A 53 -4.25 -1.39 -0.80
CA PHE A 53 -5.66 -1.11 -0.92
C PHE A 53 -6.20 -1.82 -2.15
N ILE A 54 -7.22 -2.68 -1.99
CA ILE A 54 -7.80 -3.38 -3.13
C ILE A 54 -9.09 -2.67 -3.55
N GLU A 55 -9.03 -2.03 -4.71
CA GLU A 55 -10.18 -1.42 -5.36
C GLU A 55 -11.03 -2.50 -6.03
N GLU A 56 -12.35 -2.39 -5.90
CA GLU A 56 -13.28 -3.19 -6.70
C GLU A 56 -13.36 -2.58 -8.11
N LEU A 57 -13.36 -3.42 -9.14
CA LEU A 57 -13.66 -2.96 -10.50
C LEU A 57 -15.13 -2.56 -10.56
N ARG A 58 -15.40 -1.26 -10.36
CA ARG A 58 -16.73 -0.70 -10.49
C ARG A 58 -17.13 -0.58 -11.96
N HIS A 59 -18.41 -0.78 -12.24
CA HIS A 59 -18.98 -0.28 -13.49
C HIS A 59 -18.97 1.26 -13.46
N GLU A 60 -18.77 1.91 -14.61
CA GLU A 60 -18.65 3.37 -14.71
C GLU A 60 -19.84 4.10 -14.06
N GLU A 61 -21.04 3.52 -14.17
CA GLU A 61 -22.26 4.05 -13.56
C GLU A 61 -22.20 4.06 -12.02
N ASP A 62 -21.72 2.99 -11.40
CA ASP A 62 -21.56 2.87 -9.95
C ASP A 62 -20.46 3.82 -9.43
N GLU A 63 -19.40 4.01 -10.22
CA GLU A 63 -18.34 4.97 -9.90
C GLU A 63 -18.85 6.41 -9.91
N GLN A 64 -19.66 6.80 -10.91
CA GLN A 64 -20.25 8.14 -10.95
C GLN A 64 -21.20 8.39 -9.78
N ILE A 65 -22.05 7.42 -9.44
CA ILE A 65 -22.97 7.53 -8.30
C ILE A 65 -22.17 7.65 -6.99
N PHE A 66 -21.13 6.82 -6.82
CA PHE A 66 -20.25 6.92 -5.66
C PHE A 66 -19.62 8.31 -5.54
N LEU A 67 -19.01 8.81 -6.63
CA LEU A 67 -18.35 10.12 -6.67
C LEU A 67 -19.30 11.27 -6.35
N GLN A 68 -20.54 11.22 -6.89
CA GLN A 68 -21.58 12.21 -6.60
C GLN A 68 -22.01 12.20 -5.14
N SER A 69 -22.05 11.02 -4.50
CA SER A 69 -22.44 10.89 -3.10
C SER A 69 -21.33 11.25 -2.10
N ARG A 70 -20.07 11.47 -2.52
CA ARG A 70 -18.93 11.69 -1.59
C ARG A 70 -19.09 12.89 -0.66
N SER A 71 -19.86 13.90 -1.07
CA SER A 71 -20.16 15.09 -0.27
C SER A 71 -21.34 14.92 0.67
N ASP A 72 -22.08 13.82 0.56
CA ASP A 72 -23.27 13.58 1.36
C ASP A 72 -22.89 13.20 2.79
N ARG A 73 -23.82 13.44 3.73
CA ARG A 73 -23.62 13.02 5.14
C ARG A 73 -23.45 11.51 5.29
N PHE A 74 -24.01 10.75 4.35
CA PHE A 74 -23.94 9.29 4.28
C PHE A 74 -23.67 8.91 2.82
N PRO A 75 -22.39 8.94 2.38
CA PRO A 75 -22.05 8.54 1.02
C PRO A 75 -22.46 7.09 0.77
N LEU A 76 -22.79 6.76 -0.47
CA LEU A 76 -23.00 5.38 -0.86
C LEU A 76 -21.68 4.64 -0.67
N MET A 77 -21.69 3.57 0.13
CA MET A 77 -20.51 2.72 0.28
C MET A 77 -20.52 1.67 -0.84
N PRO A 78 -19.35 1.34 -1.42
CA PRO A 78 -19.24 0.21 -2.32
C PRO A 78 -19.64 -1.10 -1.61
N PRO A 79 -20.08 -2.13 -2.35
CA PRO A 79 -20.38 -3.42 -1.75
C PRO A 79 -19.11 -4.06 -1.14
N PRO A 80 -19.26 -5.07 -0.26
CA PRO A 80 -18.11 -5.82 0.24
C PRO A 80 -17.31 -6.44 -0.90
N LEU A 81 -15.99 -6.41 -0.78
CA LEU A 81 -15.10 -7.03 -1.77
C LEU A 81 -15.06 -8.55 -1.57
N ASP A 82 -15.03 -9.31 -2.67
CA ASP A 82 -14.78 -10.74 -2.59
C ASP A 82 -13.42 -11.04 -1.94
N SER A 83 -13.43 -11.89 -0.91
CA SER A 83 -12.23 -12.15 -0.10
C SER A 83 -11.13 -12.87 -0.89
N THR A 84 -11.47 -13.66 -1.91
CA THR A 84 -10.47 -14.31 -2.78
C THR A 84 -9.78 -13.26 -3.63
N ARG A 85 -10.57 -12.37 -4.26
CA ARG A 85 -10.04 -11.25 -5.05
C ARG A 85 -9.19 -10.31 -4.20
N ALA A 86 -9.63 -10.01 -2.97
CA ALA A 86 -8.88 -9.20 -2.02
C ALA A 86 -7.52 -9.82 -1.67
N LEU A 87 -7.48 -11.13 -1.42
CA LEU A 87 -6.26 -11.85 -1.14
C LEU A 87 -5.32 -11.88 -2.36
N GLU A 88 -5.82 -12.20 -3.55
CA GLU A 88 -5.03 -12.19 -4.78
C GLU A 88 -4.36 -10.84 -5.02
N GLY A 89 -5.14 -9.76 -4.97
CA GLY A 89 -4.59 -8.42 -5.15
C GLY A 89 -3.61 -8.02 -4.06
N THR A 90 -3.85 -8.45 -2.82
CA THR A 90 -2.92 -8.21 -1.71
C THR A 90 -1.58 -8.89 -1.95
N LEU A 91 -1.60 -10.15 -2.40
CA LEU A 91 -0.39 -10.90 -2.73
C LEU A 91 0.36 -10.30 -3.92
N GLU A 92 -0.35 -9.78 -4.92
CA GLU A 92 0.26 -9.09 -6.06
C GLU A 92 1.05 -7.84 -5.62
N VAL A 93 0.43 -6.96 -4.82
CA VAL A 93 1.08 -5.72 -4.35
C VAL A 93 2.19 -6.02 -3.33
N ALA A 94 1.98 -6.95 -2.40
CA ALA A 94 3.02 -7.41 -1.49
C ALA A 94 4.22 -8.01 -2.25
N GLY A 95 3.95 -8.79 -3.29
CA GLY A 95 4.97 -9.31 -4.20
C GLY A 95 5.83 -8.20 -4.83
N ARG A 96 5.22 -7.05 -5.15
CA ARG A 96 5.93 -5.88 -5.67
C ARG A 96 6.78 -5.19 -4.62
N LEU A 97 6.34 -5.08 -3.35
CA LEU A 97 7.20 -4.62 -2.25
C LEU A 97 8.48 -5.47 -2.15
N PHE A 98 8.33 -6.79 -2.19
CA PHE A 98 9.48 -7.71 -2.11
C PHE A 98 10.40 -7.60 -3.33
N ALA A 99 9.84 -7.36 -4.52
CA ALA A 99 10.62 -7.15 -5.73
C ALA A 99 11.44 -5.86 -5.65
N ILE A 100 10.82 -4.74 -5.25
CA ILE A 100 11.49 -3.45 -5.08
C ILE A 100 12.64 -3.56 -4.08
N GLU A 101 12.43 -4.18 -2.92
CA GLU A 101 13.50 -4.40 -1.94
C GLU A 101 14.70 -5.14 -2.56
N ARG A 102 14.45 -6.25 -3.26
CA ARG A 102 15.47 -7.04 -3.95
C ARG A 102 16.20 -6.26 -5.06
N GLU A 103 15.48 -5.44 -5.81
CA GLU A 103 15.99 -4.70 -6.97
C GLU A 103 16.67 -3.39 -6.58
N SER A 104 16.44 -2.90 -5.35
CA SER A 104 16.96 -1.61 -4.89
C SER A 104 18.45 -1.56 -4.59
N GLU A 105 19.16 -2.68 -4.70
CA GLU A 105 20.58 -2.81 -4.33
C GLU A 105 20.86 -2.29 -2.89
N GLY A 106 19.91 -2.51 -1.98
CA GLY A 106 20.00 -2.13 -0.56
C GLY A 106 19.58 -0.70 -0.25
N THR A 107 19.09 0.05 -1.24
CA THR A 107 18.62 1.43 -1.03
C THR A 107 17.17 1.55 -0.54
N PHE A 108 16.40 0.47 -0.61
CA PHE A 108 15.04 0.33 -0.10
C PHE A 108 14.99 -0.91 0.80
N ARG A 109 14.23 -0.84 1.90
CA ARG A 109 14.04 -1.97 2.82
C ARG A 109 12.60 -2.09 3.28
N LEU A 110 12.08 -3.31 3.24
CA LEU A 110 10.84 -3.68 3.89
C LEU A 110 11.09 -3.95 5.37
N VAL A 111 10.64 -3.03 6.20
CA VAL A 111 10.90 -3.00 7.64
C VAL A 111 9.88 -3.83 8.41
N ARG A 112 10.39 -4.65 9.33
CA ARG A 112 9.60 -5.54 10.19
C ARG A 112 9.68 -5.19 11.67
N GLU A 113 10.63 -4.35 12.07
CA GLU A 113 10.86 -4.00 13.48
C GLU A 113 11.29 -2.54 13.67
N ALA A 114 11.00 -1.95 14.82
CA ALA A 114 11.31 -0.55 15.10
C ALA A 114 12.82 -0.23 15.01
N ARG A 115 13.68 -1.12 15.52
CA ARG A 115 15.15 -0.96 15.42
C ARG A 115 15.65 -0.91 13.97
N GLU A 116 14.99 -1.63 13.08
CA GLU A 116 15.33 -1.67 11.66
C GLU A 116 14.86 -0.38 10.97
N LEU A 117 13.69 0.14 11.34
CA LEU A 117 13.22 1.46 10.91
C LEU A 117 14.24 2.54 11.28
N GLU A 118 14.62 2.60 12.57
CA GLU A 118 15.60 3.57 13.07
C GLU A 118 16.93 3.48 12.33
N TRP A 119 17.42 2.26 12.09
CA TRP A 119 18.64 2.03 11.32
C TRP A 119 18.51 2.56 9.89
N CYS A 120 17.40 2.26 9.19
CA CYS A 120 17.17 2.75 7.83
C CYS A 120 17.20 4.28 7.76
N LEU A 121 16.47 4.95 8.66
CA LEU A 121 16.40 6.42 8.71
C LEU A 121 17.78 7.06 8.99
N GLN A 122 18.62 6.42 9.82
CA GLN A 122 19.98 6.89 10.11
C GLN A 122 20.96 6.67 8.95
N HIS A 123 20.76 5.64 8.13
CA HIS A 123 21.70 5.24 7.07
C HIS A 123 21.23 5.65 5.66
N GLY A 124 20.14 6.40 5.56
CA GLY A 124 19.61 6.86 4.26
C GLY A 124 19.04 5.73 3.40
N VAL A 125 18.65 4.61 4.02
CA VAL A 125 17.91 3.52 3.36
C VAL A 125 16.43 3.84 3.46
N PHE A 126 15.72 3.79 2.34
CA PHE A 126 14.30 4.11 2.33
C PHE A 126 13.50 2.99 3.01
N ALA A 127 12.79 3.34 4.08
CA ALA A 127 12.08 2.38 4.93
C ALA A 127 10.61 2.24 4.52
N ALA A 128 10.20 1.06 4.07
CA ALA A 128 8.80 0.75 3.80
C ALA A 128 8.23 -0.17 4.88
N VAL A 129 7.06 0.16 5.41
CA VAL A 129 6.29 -0.73 6.29
C VAL A 129 5.07 -1.20 5.52
N MET A 130 4.88 -2.52 5.39
CA MET A 130 3.69 -3.07 4.75
C MET A 130 2.46 -2.79 5.61
N HIS A 131 1.46 -2.14 5.00
CA HIS A 131 0.21 -1.76 5.62
C HIS A 131 -0.98 -2.31 4.79
N LEU A 132 -1.95 -2.96 5.42
CA LEU A 132 -3.23 -3.26 4.78
C LEU A 132 -4.23 -2.13 5.08
N GLU A 133 -4.79 -1.53 4.03
CA GLU A 133 -5.89 -0.57 4.14
C GLU A 133 -7.22 -1.28 3.83
N GLY A 134 -7.81 -1.87 4.87
CA GLY A 134 -8.93 -2.80 4.75
C GLY A 134 -8.52 -4.24 5.06
N ALA A 135 -9.46 -5.01 5.63
CA ALA A 135 -9.21 -6.37 6.10
C ALA A 135 -9.83 -7.45 5.21
N GLU A 136 -10.27 -7.11 3.99
CA GLU A 136 -11.03 -7.99 3.10
C GLU A 136 -10.23 -9.25 2.69
N ALA A 137 -8.90 -9.16 2.69
CA ALA A 137 -8.01 -10.29 2.44
C ALA A 137 -7.99 -11.32 3.58
N LEU A 138 -8.43 -10.95 4.79
CA LEU A 138 -8.42 -11.82 5.96
C LEU A 138 -9.65 -12.72 6.01
N ASP A 139 -9.46 -13.96 6.42
CA ASP A 139 -10.53 -14.87 6.78
C ASP A 139 -11.06 -14.55 8.21
N PRO A 140 -12.35 -14.82 8.52
CA PRO A 140 -12.91 -14.55 9.85
C PRO A 140 -12.18 -15.24 11.01
N ASP A 141 -11.54 -16.36 10.73
CA ASP A 141 -10.71 -17.16 11.64
C ASP A 141 -9.23 -16.75 11.66
N LEU A 142 -8.87 -15.67 10.95
CA LEU A 142 -7.60 -14.97 10.98
C LEU A 142 -6.37 -15.82 10.63
N ARG A 143 -6.52 -16.95 9.93
CA ARG A 143 -5.38 -17.78 9.53
C ARG A 143 -4.47 -17.03 8.57
N ARG A 144 -5.04 -16.28 7.63
CA ARG A 144 -4.29 -15.47 6.66
C ARG A 144 -3.52 -14.32 7.32
N LEU A 145 -3.99 -13.81 8.47
CA LEU A 145 -3.28 -12.77 9.22
C LEU A 145 -1.91 -13.28 9.68
N GLU A 146 -1.83 -14.52 10.17
CA GLU A 146 -0.57 -15.13 10.61
C GLU A 146 0.43 -15.25 9.44
N PHE A 147 -0.04 -15.69 8.26
CA PHE A 147 0.79 -15.77 7.06
C PHE A 147 1.28 -14.40 6.59
N LEU A 148 0.38 -13.40 6.53
CA LEU A 148 0.73 -12.05 6.10
C LEU A 148 1.70 -11.37 7.09
N TYR A 149 1.49 -11.59 8.39
CA TYR A 149 2.43 -11.15 9.42
C TYR A 149 3.82 -11.80 9.25
N GLY A 150 3.86 -13.11 8.98
CA GLY A 150 5.09 -13.82 8.66
C GLY A 150 5.80 -13.29 7.40
N ALA A 151 5.03 -12.89 6.39
CA ALA A 151 5.56 -12.31 5.15
C ALA A 151 6.14 -10.89 5.34
N GLY A 152 5.64 -10.14 6.32
CA GLY A 152 6.17 -8.82 6.68
C GLY A 152 5.12 -7.76 7.03
N LEU A 153 3.83 -8.10 7.10
CA LEU A 153 2.78 -7.17 7.51
C LEU A 153 3.02 -6.64 8.93
N ARG A 154 2.97 -5.33 9.13
CA ARG A 154 3.15 -4.69 10.45
C ARG A 154 2.12 -3.63 10.79
N SER A 155 1.20 -3.31 9.89
CA SER A 155 0.11 -2.37 10.13
C SER A 155 -1.16 -2.83 9.42
N LEU A 156 -2.32 -2.72 10.07
CA LEU A 156 -3.62 -3.14 9.54
C LEU A 156 -4.69 -2.11 9.92
N GLY A 157 -5.36 -1.54 8.93
CA GLY A 157 -6.64 -0.87 9.10
C GLY A 157 -7.77 -1.89 8.97
N LEU A 158 -8.57 -2.06 10.03
CA LEU A 158 -9.64 -3.08 10.04
C LEU A 158 -10.69 -2.84 8.95
N VAL A 159 -10.97 -1.59 8.63
CA VAL A 159 -11.96 -1.21 7.62
C VAL A 159 -11.39 -0.11 6.74
N TRP A 160 -11.81 -0.12 5.49
CA TRP A 160 -11.81 1.07 4.64
C TRP A 160 -13.21 1.70 4.67
N SER A 161 -13.47 2.72 3.83
CA SER A 161 -14.83 3.24 3.60
C SER A 161 -15.70 2.25 2.79
N ARG A 162 -15.69 0.98 3.20
CA ARG A 162 -16.39 -0.18 2.64
C ARG A 162 -16.64 -1.22 3.74
N PRO A 163 -17.78 -1.93 3.75
CA PRO A 163 -17.98 -3.10 4.62
C PRO A 163 -17.02 -4.25 4.26
N ASN A 164 -16.58 -5.03 5.26
CA ASN A 164 -15.90 -6.32 5.06
C ASN A 164 -16.88 -7.49 5.10
#